data_AF-A0A410NTT6-F1
#
_entry.id   AF-A0A410NTT6-F1
#
_cell.length_a   1.000
_cell.length_b   1.000
_cell.length_c   1.000
_cell.angle_alpha   90.00
_cell.angle_beta   90.00
_cell.angle_gamma   90.00
#
_symmetry.space_group_name_H-M   'P 1'
#
loop_
_entity.id
_entity.type
_entity.pdbx_description
1 polymer ?
#
loop_
_entity_poly.entity_id
_entity_poly.type
_entity_poly.pdbx_seq_one_letter_code
_entity_poly.pdbx_strand_id
1 'polypeptide(L)'
;MNPRYNNWTRAQWMGRAAKVGDLQRQGWPVVACCLHCHLEMTVDLAVVRRALGEDFVLWGRTARCRRRHCQGRMCFWTYPPEGRGLKVEMF
;
A
#
# COMPACT_ATOMS: atom_id res chain seq x y z
N MET A 1 6.14 -20.76 6.43
CA MET A 1 5.11 -19.70 6.53
C MET A 1 4.65 -19.67 7.97
N ASN A 2 4.61 -18.51 8.64
CA ASN A 2 3.99 -18.44 9.96
C ASN A 2 2.48 -18.27 9.75
N PRO A 3 1.65 -19.28 10.05
CA PRO A 3 0.20 -19.21 9.78
C PRO A 3 -0.50 -18.08 10.53
N ARG A 4 0.14 -17.52 11.57
CA ARG A 4 -0.38 -16.37 12.33
C ARG A 4 -0.60 -15.13 11.47
N TYR A 5 0.16 -14.95 10.38
CA TYR A 5 0.06 -13.78 9.51
C TYR A 5 -1.30 -13.62 8.84
N ASN A 6 -2.04 -14.71 8.62
CA ASN A 6 -3.39 -14.66 8.05
C ASN A 6 -4.40 -13.98 8.98
N ASN A 7 -4.13 -13.95 10.29
CA ASN A 7 -5.02 -13.39 11.30
C ASN A 7 -4.53 -12.01 11.78
N TRP A 8 -3.50 -11.45 11.15
CA TRP A 8 -2.98 -10.15 11.54
C TRP A 8 -3.92 -9.02 11.10
N THR A 9 -4.15 -8.08 12.01
CA THR A 9 -4.89 -6.86 11.71
C THR A 9 -4.04 -5.91 10.88
N ARG A 10 -4.71 -4.96 10.22
CA ARG A 10 -4.04 -3.85 9.52
C ARG A 10 -3.05 -3.10 10.42
N ALA A 11 -3.40 -2.87 11.68
CA ALA A 11 -2.53 -2.17 12.62
C ALA A 11 -1.24 -2.97 12.92
N GLN A 12 -1.33 -4.30 12.98
CA GLN A 12 -0.15 -5.16 13.17
C GLN A 12 0.77 -5.14 11.94
N TRP A 13 0.20 -5.15 10.73
CA TRP A 13 0.99 -4.98 9.51
C TRP A 13 1.64 -3.60 9.40
N MET A 14 0.89 -2.54 9.72
CA MET A 14 1.42 -1.18 9.79
C MET A 14 2.55 -1.06 10.80
N GLY A 15 2.46 -1.73 11.96
CA GLY A 15 3.52 -1.77 12.97
C GLY A 15 4.85 -2.35 12.48
N ARG A 16 4.85 -3.14 11.39
CA ARG A 16 6.08 -3.64 10.76
C ARG A 16 6.71 -2.66 9.77
N ALA A 17 5.87 -1.97 9.00
CA ALA A 17 6.32 -1.08 7.93
C ALA A 17 5.35 0.09 7.78
N ALA A 18 5.46 1.08 8.66
CA ALA A 18 4.55 2.22 8.70
C ALA A 18 4.88 3.26 7.63
N LYS A 19 6.17 3.50 7.39
CA LYS A 19 6.64 4.59 6.52
C LYS A 19 6.99 4.06 5.13
N VAL A 20 6.95 4.94 4.13
CA VAL A 20 7.39 4.61 2.75
C VAL A 20 8.83 4.11 2.72
N GLY A 21 9.72 4.70 3.54
CA GLY A 21 11.09 4.21 3.69
C GLY A 21 11.18 2.78 4.21
N ASP A 22 10.28 2.36 5.10
CA ASP A 22 10.24 1.00 5.61
C ASP A 22 9.73 0.03 4.55
N LEU A 23 8.61 0.37 3.90
CA LEU A 23 8.01 -0.43 2.82
C LEU A 23 9.04 -0.67 1.71
N GLN A 24 9.78 0.37 1.30
CA GLN A 24 10.79 0.24 0.27
C GLN A 24 11.97 -0.62 0.71
N ARG A 25 12.55 -0.38 1.90
CA ARG A 25 13.72 -1.13 2.40
C ARG A 25 13.41 -2.61 2.63
N GLN A 26 12.19 -2.90 3.08
CA GLN A 26 11.75 -4.27 3.37
C GLN A 26 11.18 -4.97 2.14
N GLY A 27 11.07 -4.30 0.98
CA GLY A 27 10.57 -4.90 -0.25
C GLY A 27 9.07 -5.17 -0.27
N TRP A 28 8.27 -4.29 0.34
CA TRP A 28 6.81 -4.40 0.35
C TRP A 28 6.22 -3.70 -0.88
N PRO A 29 5.78 -4.43 -1.92
CA PRO A 29 5.12 -3.82 -3.06
C PRO A 29 3.83 -3.13 -2.62
N VAL A 30 3.52 -2.00 -3.25
CA VAL A 30 2.27 -1.28 -3.03
C VAL A 30 1.54 -1.14 -4.35
N VAL A 31 0.24 -1.39 -4.32
CA VAL A 31 -0.67 -1.28 -5.46
C VAL A 31 -1.76 -0.28 -5.10
N ALA A 32 -2.03 0.62 -6.03
CA ALA A 32 -3.17 1.52 -5.98
C ALA A 32 -4.29 0.94 -6.84
N CYS A 33 -5.50 0.80 -6.29
CA CYS A 33 -6.67 0.35 -7.05
C CYS A 33 -7.88 1.27 -6.79
N CYS A 34 -8.59 1.61 -7.86
CA CYS A 34 -9.77 2.43 -7.76
C CYS A 34 -11.00 1.57 -7.45
N LEU A 35 -11.69 1.83 -6.34
CA LEU A 35 -12.91 1.09 -5.97
C LEU A 35 -14.10 1.33 -6.92
N HIS A 36 -14.03 2.37 -7.78
CA HIS A 36 -15.12 2.71 -8.70
C HIS A 36 -14.92 2.17 -10.12
N CYS A 37 -13.74 2.39 -10.71
CA CYS A 37 -13.46 1.96 -12.09
C CYS A 37 -12.50 0.78 -12.19
N HIS A 38 -12.05 0.23 -11.04
CA HIS A 38 -11.14 -0.91 -10.94
C HIS A 38 -9.78 -0.75 -11.64
N LEU A 39 -9.39 0.47 -11.99
CA LEU A 39 -8.04 0.74 -12.46
C LEU A 39 -7.04 0.38 -11.36
N GLU A 40 -6.15 -0.54 -11.66
CA GLU A 40 -5.06 -0.97 -10.80
C GLU A 40 -3.72 -0.48 -11.34
N MET A 41 -2.85 -0.02 -10.44
CA MET A 41 -1.54 0.56 -10.75
C MET A 41 -0.52 0.15 -9.69
N THR A 42 0.67 -0.26 -10.11
CA THR A 42 1.79 -0.39 -9.18
C THR A 42 2.26 0.98 -8.71
N VAL A 43 2.55 1.13 -7.43
CA VAL A 43 3.09 2.35 -6.84
C VAL A 43 4.61 2.23 -6.78
N ASP A 44 5.31 3.14 -7.46
CA ASP A 44 6.76 3.28 -7.34
C ASP A 44 7.09 4.01 -6.03
N LEU A 45 7.54 3.25 -5.02
CA LEU A 45 7.90 3.78 -3.72
C LEU A 45 9.12 4.71 -3.75
N ALA A 46 10.03 4.56 -4.72
CA ALA A 46 11.17 5.46 -4.85
C ALA A 46 10.73 6.86 -5.30
N VAL A 47 9.74 6.93 -6.20
CA VAL A 47 9.11 8.19 -6.61
C VAL A 47 8.35 8.83 -5.45
N VAL A 48 7.56 8.05 -4.71
CA VAL A 48 6.84 8.56 -3.52
C VAL A 48 7.82 9.09 -2.47
N ARG A 49 8.89 8.34 -2.16
CA ARG A 49 9.93 8.75 -1.22
C ARG A 49 10.60 10.05 -1.64
N ARG A 50 10.95 10.18 -2.93
CA ARG A 50 11.58 11.41 -3.45
C ARG A 50 10.66 12.62 -3.36
N ALA A 51 9.36 12.44 -3.57
CA ALA A 51 8.39 13.52 -3.59
C ALA A 51 7.90 13.94 -2.19
N LEU A 52 7.71 12.99 -1.27
CA LEU A 52 7.06 13.21 0.03
C LEU A 52 7.95 12.94 1.25
N GLY A 53 9.16 12.43 1.03
CA GLY A 53 10.07 12.03 2.10
C GLY A 53 9.91 10.57 2.53
N GLU A 54 10.93 10.04 3.22
CA GLU A 54 10.94 8.65 3.67
C GLU A 54 9.98 8.37 4.83
N ASP A 55 9.71 9.37 5.65
CA ASP A 55 8.81 9.30 6.80
C ASP A 55 7.32 9.39 6.43
N PHE A 56 7.01 9.57 5.14
CA PHE A 56 5.64 9.64 4.68
C PHE A 56 4.90 8.32 4.94
N VAL A 57 3.66 8.41 5.42
CA VAL A 57 2.81 7.26 5.76
C VAL A 57 1.69 7.12 4.72
N LEU A 58 1.72 6.02 3.96
CA LEU A 58 0.66 5.66 3.00
C LEU A 58 -0.57 5.05 3.66
N TRP A 59 -0.42 4.43 4.83
CA TRP A 59 -1.53 3.88 5.59
C TRP A 59 -2.54 4.98 5.96
N GLY A 60 -3.82 4.71 5.74
CA GLY A 60 -4.93 5.63 6.02
C GLY A 60 -5.14 6.66 4.92
N ARG A 61 -4.39 6.57 3.82
CA ARG A 61 -4.46 7.55 2.74
C ARG A 61 -5.20 6.98 1.53
N THR A 62 -5.80 7.90 0.79
CA THR A 62 -6.36 7.65 -0.54
C THR A 62 -5.91 8.77 -1.48
N ALA A 63 -5.92 8.50 -2.78
CA ALA A 63 -5.67 9.52 -3.82
C ALA A 63 -6.87 9.63 -4.77
N ARG A 64 -6.92 10.66 -5.61
CA ARG A 64 -7.91 10.72 -6.70
C ARG A 64 -7.59 9.67 -7.77
N CYS A 65 -8.62 9.10 -8.40
CA CYS A 65 -8.42 8.21 -9.54
C CYS A 65 -7.63 8.91 -10.66
N ARG A 66 -6.67 8.20 -11.25
CA ARG A 66 -5.88 8.68 -12.39
C ARG A 66 -6.56 8.42 -13.75
N ARG A 67 -7.63 7.62 -13.79
CA ARG A 67 -8.44 7.43 -15.01
C ARG A 67 -9.20 8.72 -15.31
N ARG A 68 -9.05 9.25 -16.52
CA ARG A 68 -9.78 10.44 -16.96
C ARG A 68 -11.29 10.28 -16.74
N HIS A 69 -11.93 11.33 -16.23
CA HIS A 69 -13.37 11.40 -15.93
C HIS A 69 -13.88 10.46 -14.82
N CYS A 70 -13.01 9.68 -14.17
CA CYS A 70 -13.41 8.90 -13.01
C CYS A 70 -13.38 9.76 -11.74
N GLN A 71 -14.49 9.81 -11.01
CA GLN A 71 -14.61 10.51 -9.73
C GLN A 71 -14.22 9.65 -8.51
N GLY A 72 -13.76 8.42 -8.75
CA GLY A 72 -13.38 7.48 -7.71
C GLY A 72 -12.10 7.86 -6.98
N ARG A 73 -11.83 7.13 -5.89
CA ARG A 73 -10.57 7.21 -5.13
C ARG A 73 -9.70 6.00 -5.42
N MET A 74 -8.40 6.21 -5.46
CA MET A 74 -7.39 5.16 -5.37
C MET A 74 -7.18 4.83 -3.90
N CYS A 75 -7.43 3.58 -3.57
CA CYS A 75 -7.08 2.96 -2.31
C CYS A 75 -5.74 2.25 -2.47
N PHE A 76 -5.02 2.04 -1.37
CA PHE A 76 -3.72 1.36 -1.42
C PHE A 76 -3.82 -0.02 -0.76
N TRP A 77 -3.12 -0.98 -1.37
CA TRP A 77 -2.89 -2.32 -0.83
C TRP A 77 -1.41 -2.63 -0.89
N THR A 78 -0.97 -3.53 -0.02
CA THR A 78 0.40 -4.04 -0.03
C THR A 78 0.42 -5.56 0.08
N TYR A 79 1.54 -6.16 -0.31
CA TYR A 79 1.77 -7.60 -0.20
C TYR A 79 3.00 -7.84 0.66
N PRO A 80 2.83 -8.02 1.99
CA PRO A 80 3.96 -8.23 2.88
C PRO A 80 4.76 -9.48 2.44
N PRO A 81 6.10 -9.40 2.35
CA PRO A 81 6.94 -10.54 1.97
C PRO A 81 6.71 -11.78 2.83
N GLU A 82 6.44 -11.58 4.13
CA GLU A 82 6.22 -12.67 5.08
C GLU A 82 4.83 -13.30 4.95
N GLY A 83 3.90 -12.59 4.33
CA GLY A 83 2.54 -13.03 4.05
C GLY A 83 2.39 -13.88 2.78
N ARG A 84 3.44 -14.02 1.94
CA ARG A 84 3.44 -14.81 0.67
C ARG A 84 2.10 -14.76 -0.08
N GLY A 85 1.76 -13.60 -0.63
CA GLY A 85 0.55 -13.41 -1.45
C GLY A 85 -0.67 -12.88 -0.71
N LEU A 86 -0.58 -12.69 0.62
CA LEU A 86 -1.59 -11.92 1.37
C LEU A 86 -1.68 -10.49 0.81
N LYS A 87 -2.87 -10.10 0.39
CA LYS A 87 -3.21 -8.73 0.01
C LYS A 87 -3.71 -8.00 1.26
N VAL A 88 -2.96 -7.01 1.71
CA VAL A 88 -3.29 -6.22 2.91
C VAL A 88 -3.78 -4.85 2.51
N GLU A 89 -4.94 -4.48 3.03
CA GLU A 89 -5.56 -3.17 2.84
C GLU A 89 -4.83 -2.08 3.66
N MET A 90 -4.54 -0.95 3.01
CA MET A 90 -3.84 0.16 3.64
C MET A 90 -4.72 1.39 3.88
N PHE A 91 -5.94 1.50 3.34
CA PHE A 91 -6.78 2.70 3.42
C PHE A 91 -7.71 2.71 4.62
#